data_AF-A0ABD2FCL3-F1
#
_entry.id   AF-A0ABD2FCL3-F1
#
_cell.length_a   1.000
_cell.length_b   1.000
_cell.length_c   1.000
_cell.angle_alpha   90.00
_cell.angle_beta   90.00
_cell.angle_gamma   90.00
#
_symmetry.space_group_name_H-M   'P 1'
#
loop_
_entity.id
_entity.type
_entity.pdbx_description
1 polymer ?
#
loop_
_entity_poly.entity_id
_entity_poly.type
_entity_poly.pdbx_seq_one_letter_code
_entity_poly.pdbx_strand_id
1 'polypeptide(L)'
;MDFVGVTENNARWVQDFRLKAYASPAKLESIDEPICAIGHGVAALCCATNEDRSWVFHGYSLTGPPVCELVRAPGFAHLPLIVEDFVKDSGASFSASEPDAMHVVLDRHLVTGQNASSTIPAVQNLLFLCGSR
;
A
#
# COMPACT_ATOMS: atom_id res chain seq x y z
N MET A 1 -13.45 15.98 -2.68
CA MET A 1 -13.18 15.39 -1.35
C MET A 1 -13.04 16.53 -0.37
N ASP A 2 -13.92 16.61 0.63
CA ASP A 2 -13.85 17.65 1.66
C ASP A 2 -13.13 17.10 2.89
N PHE A 3 -12.13 17.84 3.38
CA PHE A 3 -11.39 17.47 4.60
C PHE A 3 -12.19 17.90 5.83
N VAL A 4 -12.42 16.96 6.76
CA VAL A 4 -13.06 17.23 8.06
C VAL A 4 -11.97 17.39 9.12
N GLY A 5 -12.13 18.33 10.06
CA GLY A 5 -11.18 18.55 11.16
C GLY A 5 -9.99 19.46 10.82
N VAL A 6 -10.19 20.45 9.95
CA VAL A 6 -9.16 21.45 9.62
C VAL A 6 -8.93 22.37 10.82
N THR A 7 -7.69 22.46 11.29
CA THR A 7 -7.21 23.32 12.36
C THR A 7 -6.14 24.27 11.82
N GLU A 8 -5.78 25.32 12.57
CA GLU A 8 -4.71 26.24 12.15
C GLU A 8 -3.38 25.52 11.87
N ASN A 9 -3.10 24.44 12.61
CA ASN A 9 -1.88 23.65 12.44
C ASN A 9 -1.82 22.84 11.14
N ASN A 10 -2.96 22.46 10.55
CA ASN A 10 -3.00 21.66 9.31
C ASN A 10 -3.60 22.41 8.11
N ALA A 11 -4.12 23.63 8.29
CA ALA A 11 -4.77 24.43 7.26
C ALA A 11 -3.86 24.70 6.05
N ARG A 12 -2.58 24.98 6.30
CA ARG A 12 -1.59 25.22 5.23
C ARG A 12 -1.38 23.97 4.37
N TRP A 13 -1.26 22.80 4.99
CA TRP A 13 -1.12 21.53 4.27
C TRP A 13 -2.38 21.20 3.45
N VAL A 14 -3.57 21.43 4.02
CA VAL A 14 -4.85 21.23 3.30
C VAL A 14 -4.97 22.18 2.10
N GLN A 15 -4.56 23.44 2.25
CA GLN A 15 -4.52 24.39 1.13
C GLN A 15 -3.52 23.95 0.04
N ASP A 16 -2.31 23.55 0.43
CA ASP A 16 -1.30 23.08 -0.52
C ASP A 16 -1.79 21.83 -1.27
N PHE A 17 -2.47 20.90 -0.59
CA PHE A 17 -3.07 19.71 -1.21
C PHE A 17 -4.18 20.05 -2.21
N ARG A 18 -4.95 21.13 -1.98
CA ARG A 18 -5.97 21.60 -2.94
C ARG A 18 -5.37 22.23 -4.18
N LEU A 19 -4.23 22.91 -4.04
CA LEU A 19 -3.64 23.74 -5.10
C LEU A 19 -2.63 22.98 -5.97
N LYS A 20 -2.02 21.91 -5.45
CA LYS A 20 -1.10 21.05 -6.19
C LYS A 20 -1.68 19.65 -6.31
N ALA A 21 -1.85 19.17 -7.53
CA ALA A 21 -2.01 17.74 -7.78
C ALA A 21 -0.70 17.04 -7.39
N TYR A 22 -0.61 16.55 -6.15
CA TYR A 22 0.52 15.74 -5.70
C TYR A 22 0.48 14.31 -6.26
N ALA A 23 -0.66 13.90 -6.82
CA ALA A 23 -0.79 12.67 -7.60
C ALA A 23 -0.84 13.05 -9.08
N SER A 24 0.32 13.26 -9.70
CA SER A 24 0.40 13.15 -11.15
C SER A 24 0.25 11.66 -11.47
N PRO A 25 -0.73 11.21 -12.28
CA PRO A 25 -0.83 9.82 -12.66
C PRO A 25 0.38 9.46 -13.52
N ALA A 26 1.43 8.96 -12.89
CA ALA A 26 2.59 8.42 -13.57
C ALA A 26 2.30 6.96 -13.93
N LYS A 27 2.63 6.55 -15.15
CA LYS A 27 2.65 5.13 -15.51
C LYS A 27 3.73 4.47 -14.65
N LEU A 28 3.37 3.40 -13.95
CA LEU A 28 4.29 2.67 -13.07
C LEU A 28 5.50 2.08 -13.83
N GLU A 29 5.39 1.96 -15.16
CA GLU A 29 6.42 1.50 -16.09
C GLU A 29 7.71 2.35 -16.10
N SER A 30 7.71 3.55 -15.51
CA SER A 30 8.89 4.44 -15.43
C SER A 30 9.29 4.86 -14.02
N ILE A 31 8.77 4.20 -12.99
CA ILE A 31 8.87 4.68 -11.62
C ILE A 31 9.90 3.85 -10.84
N ASP A 32 11.10 4.40 -10.67
CA ASP A 32 11.98 3.99 -9.56
C ASP A 32 11.55 4.66 -8.22
N GLU A 33 10.44 5.40 -8.22
CA GLU A 33 9.98 6.12 -7.03
C GLU A 33 9.47 5.11 -5.99
N PRO A 34 9.84 5.28 -4.72
CA PRO A 34 9.39 4.39 -3.66
C PRO A 34 7.86 4.39 -3.51
N ILE A 35 7.27 3.21 -3.44
CA ILE A 35 5.85 2.99 -3.20
C ILE A 35 5.70 2.46 -1.78
N CYS A 36 4.78 3.00 -0.99
CA CYS A 36 4.45 2.48 0.33
C CYS A 36 2.95 2.32 0.48
N ALA A 37 2.50 1.11 0.79
CA ALA A 37 1.10 0.78 1.02
C ALA A 37 0.94 -0.08 2.28
N ILE A 38 -0.01 0.27 3.15
CA ILE A 38 -0.17 -0.40 4.45
C ILE A 38 -1.63 -0.80 4.63
N GLY A 39 -1.86 -1.99 5.19
CA GLY A 39 -3.21 -2.50 5.46
C GLY A 39 -4.04 -2.62 4.18
N HIS A 40 -5.31 -2.21 4.24
CA HIS A 40 -6.20 -2.25 3.08
C HIS A 40 -5.73 -1.36 1.92
N GLY A 41 -4.82 -0.41 2.15
CA GLY A 41 -4.21 0.39 1.09
C GLY A 41 -3.45 -0.44 0.06
N VAL A 42 -2.97 -1.64 0.44
CA VAL A 42 -2.29 -2.58 -0.48
C VAL A 42 -3.22 -3.03 -1.61
N ALA A 43 -4.54 -3.03 -1.41
CA ALA A 43 -5.50 -3.38 -2.46
C ALA A 43 -5.43 -2.44 -3.68
N ALA A 44 -4.97 -1.19 -3.49
CA ALA A 44 -4.77 -0.26 -4.60
C ALA A 44 -3.71 -0.73 -5.60
N LEU A 45 -2.78 -1.60 -5.18
CA LEU A 45 -1.75 -2.15 -6.07
C LEU A 45 -2.33 -3.16 -7.07
N CYS A 46 -3.48 -3.77 -6.78
CA CYS A 46 -4.05 -4.85 -7.58
C CYS A 46 -4.52 -4.39 -8.97
N CYS A 47 -4.79 -3.09 -9.16
CA CYS A 47 -5.15 -2.54 -10.47
C CYS A 47 -3.95 -1.99 -11.26
N ALA A 48 -2.72 -2.09 -10.75
CA ALA A 48 -1.52 -1.62 -11.44
C ALA A 48 -1.07 -2.63 -12.50
N THR A 49 -1.50 -2.45 -13.74
CA THR A 49 -1.14 -3.33 -14.87
C THR A 49 -0.35 -2.59 -15.95
N ASN A 50 0.57 -3.30 -16.60
CA ASN A 50 1.26 -2.84 -17.80
C ASN A 50 0.29 -2.78 -19.01
N GLU A 51 0.75 -2.22 -20.14
CA GLU A 51 -0.03 -2.18 -21.39
C GLU A 51 -0.49 -3.56 -21.90
N ASP A 52 0.30 -4.60 -21.64
CA ASP A 52 -0.01 -5.99 -21.98
C ASP A 52 -0.97 -6.68 -20.99
N ARG A 53 -1.49 -5.93 -20.01
CA ARG A 53 -2.35 -6.37 -18.90
C ARG A 53 -1.65 -7.27 -17.87
N SER A 54 -0.34 -7.48 -17.97
CA SER A 54 0.41 -8.13 -16.90
C SER A 54 0.41 -7.24 -15.65
N TRP A 55 0.33 -7.86 -14.49
CA TRP A 55 0.36 -7.12 -13.23
C TRP A 55 1.79 -6.63 -12.95
N VAL A 56 1.95 -5.35 -12.61
CA VAL A 56 3.27 -4.71 -12.49
C VAL A 56 4.13 -5.36 -11.39
N PHE A 57 3.49 -5.90 -10.36
CA PHE A 57 4.17 -6.54 -9.22
C PHE A 57 4.30 -8.06 -9.37
N HIS A 58 4.18 -8.61 -10.58
CA HIS A 58 4.47 -10.02 -10.82
C HIS A 58 5.90 -10.37 -10.34
N GLY A 59 6.03 -11.47 -9.60
CA GLY A 59 7.30 -11.89 -9.00
C GLY A 59 7.81 -11.02 -7.84
N TYR A 60 7.05 -10.03 -7.37
CA TYR A 60 7.39 -9.28 -6.15
C TYR A 60 7.08 -10.07 -4.88
N SER A 61 7.70 -9.66 -3.78
CA SER A 61 7.30 -10.03 -2.42
C SER A 61 6.58 -8.86 -1.77
N LEU A 62 5.40 -9.11 -1.19
CA LEU A 62 4.64 -8.10 -0.46
C LEU A 62 3.80 -8.70 0.67
N THR A 63 3.23 -7.83 1.50
CA THR A 63 2.29 -8.16 2.56
C THR A 63 1.08 -7.22 2.53
N GLY A 64 0.08 -7.53 3.34
CA GLY A 64 -1.16 -6.80 3.56
C GLY A 64 -1.97 -7.54 4.62
N PRO A 65 -3.22 -7.15 4.90
CA PRO A 65 -4.06 -7.87 5.85
C PRO A 65 -4.26 -9.31 5.37
N PRO A 66 -3.75 -10.33 6.10
CA PRO A 66 -3.94 -11.72 5.71
C PRO A 66 -5.39 -12.15 5.93
N VAL A 67 -5.79 -13.25 5.29
CA VAL A 67 -7.12 -13.84 5.46
C VAL A 67 -7.41 -14.11 6.94
N CYS A 68 -6.42 -14.55 7.72
CA CYS A 68 -6.57 -14.81 9.16
C CYS A 68 -6.92 -13.56 9.99
N GLU A 69 -6.54 -12.36 9.55
CA GLU A 69 -7.03 -11.09 10.13
C GLU A 69 -8.40 -10.73 9.58
N LEU A 70 -8.57 -10.81 8.26
CA LEU A 70 -9.78 -10.35 7.58
C LEU A 70 -11.03 -11.12 8.02
N VAL A 71 -10.94 -12.42 8.27
CA VAL A 71 -12.07 -13.26 8.72
C VAL A 71 -12.68 -12.82 10.06
N ARG A 72 -11.95 -12.05 10.86
CA ARG A 72 -12.44 -11.52 12.15
C ARG A 72 -13.35 -10.31 11.97
N ALA A 73 -13.35 -9.69 10.79
CA ALA A 73 -14.19 -8.55 10.48
C ALA A 73 -15.59 -9.01 10.01
N PRO A 74 -16.68 -8.35 10.47
CA PRO A 74 -18.05 -8.73 10.08
C PRO A 74 -18.32 -8.58 8.58
N GLY A 75 -17.51 -7.81 7.86
CA GLY A 75 -17.63 -7.60 6.41
C GLY A 75 -16.85 -8.59 5.55
N PHE A 76 -16.16 -9.58 6.12
CA PHE A 76 -15.27 -10.49 5.38
C PHE A 76 -15.96 -11.14 4.16
N ALA A 77 -17.17 -11.66 4.36
CA ALA A 77 -17.93 -12.34 3.31
C ALA A 77 -18.37 -11.44 2.14
N HIS A 78 -18.23 -10.11 2.30
CA HIS A 78 -18.61 -9.12 1.30
C HIS A 78 -17.38 -8.42 0.68
N LEU A 79 -16.16 -8.85 1.02
CA LEU A 79 -14.97 -8.26 0.43
C LEU A 79 -14.94 -8.57 -1.08
N PRO A 80 -14.78 -7.54 -1.94
CA PRO A 80 -14.72 -7.75 -3.38
C PRO A 80 -13.38 -8.35 -3.83
N LEU A 81 -12.37 -8.31 -2.95
CA LEU A 81 -11.00 -8.72 -3.21
C LEU A 81 -10.35 -9.14 -1.90
N ILE A 82 -9.66 -10.28 -1.93
CA ILE A 82 -8.73 -10.71 -0.89
C ILE A 82 -7.33 -10.53 -1.46
N VAL A 83 -6.58 -9.56 -0.91
CA VAL A 83 -5.25 -9.20 -1.44
C VAL A 83 -4.30 -10.40 -1.37
N GLU A 84 -4.31 -11.15 -0.26
CA GLU A 84 -3.48 -12.34 -0.12
C GLU A 84 -3.66 -13.34 -1.28
N ASP A 85 -4.91 -13.65 -1.63
CA ASP A 85 -5.23 -14.58 -2.71
C ASP A 85 -4.83 -13.99 -4.07
N PHE A 86 -5.21 -12.73 -4.33
CA PHE A 86 -4.85 -12.04 -5.57
C PHE A 86 -3.34 -12.03 -5.83
N VAL A 87 -2.55 -11.76 -4.79
CA VAL A 87 -1.08 -11.69 -4.89
C VAL A 87 -0.50 -13.05 -5.27
N LYS A 88 -0.96 -14.13 -4.61
CA LYS A 88 -0.53 -15.49 -4.91
C LYS A 88 -0.96 -15.92 -6.32
N ASP A 89 -2.21 -15.67 -6.68
CA ASP A 89 -2.78 -16.01 -7.99
C ASP A 89 -2.12 -15.24 -9.14
N SER A 90 -1.67 -14.01 -8.88
CA SER A 90 -0.98 -13.16 -9.85
C SER A 90 0.53 -13.45 -9.98
N GLY A 91 1.04 -14.48 -9.30
CA GLY A 91 2.42 -14.93 -9.39
C GLY A 91 3.43 -14.11 -8.56
N ALA A 92 2.98 -13.48 -7.49
CA ALA A 92 3.82 -12.85 -6.48
C ALA A 92 3.85 -13.65 -5.17
N SER A 93 4.79 -13.32 -4.29
CA SER A 93 4.93 -13.94 -2.98
C SER A 93 4.27 -13.10 -1.91
N PHE A 94 3.31 -13.68 -1.20
CA PHE A 94 2.66 -13.06 -0.04
C PHE A 94 3.23 -13.64 1.25
N SER A 95 3.56 -12.77 2.22
CA SER A 95 3.94 -13.19 3.57
C SER A 95 3.19 -12.38 4.62
N ALA A 96 2.95 -12.98 5.78
CA ALA A 96 2.29 -12.35 6.91
C ALA A 96 2.83 -12.91 8.22
N SER A 97 2.72 -12.12 9.29
CA SER A 97 2.93 -12.57 10.66
C SER A 97 1.59 -12.86 11.35
N GLU A 98 1.65 -13.21 12.64
CA GLU A 98 0.45 -13.42 13.46
C GLU A 98 -0.52 -12.22 13.38
N PRO A 99 -1.84 -12.45 13.51
CA PRO A 99 -2.81 -11.36 13.51
C PRO A 99 -2.46 -10.25 14.51
N ASP A 100 -2.64 -8.99 14.07
CA ASP A 100 -2.35 -7.76 14.82
C ASP A 100 -0.85 -7.49 15.08
N ALA A 101 0.03 -8.47 14.80
CA ALA A 101 1.47 -8.30 14.92
C ALA A 101 2.03 -7.44 13.79
N MET A 102 3.14 -6.77 14.07
CA MET A 102 3.85 -5.96 13.07
C MET A 102 4.50 -6.86 12.01
N HIS A 103 4.32 -6.52 10.73
CA HIS A 103 4.99 -7.16 9.60
C HIS A 103 5.12 -6.20 8.43
N VAL A 104 6.34 -6.03 7.93
CA VAL A 104 6.66 -5.16 6.80
C VAL A 104 7.50 -5.94 5.81
N VAL A 105 7.16 -5.83 4.53
CA VAL A 105 7.94 -6.38 3.43
C VAL A 105 8.46 -5.23 2.59
N LEU A 106 9.78 -5.23 2.37
CA LEU A 106 10.46 -4.33 1.44
C LEU A 106 11.03 -5.17 0.30
N ASP A 107 10.59 -4.92 -0.92
CA ASP A 107 11.12 -5.53 -2.15
C ASP A 107 11.36 -4.44 -3.19
N ARG A 108 12.63 -4.24 -3.57
CA ARG A 108 13.08 -3.17 -4.49
C ARG A 108 12.58 -1.79 -4.02
N HIS A 109 11.67 -1.17 -4.76
CA HIS A 109 11.08 0.13 -4.45
C HIS A 109 9.71 0.02 -3.77
N LEU A 110 9.21 -1.19 -3.51
CA LEU A 110 7.91 -1.42 -2.89
C LEU A 110 8.05 -1.74 -1.40
N VAL A 111 7.45 -0.90 -0.57
CA VAL A 111 7.24 -1.14 0.86
C VAL A 111 5.77 -1.50 1.09
N THR A 112 5.52 -2.63 1.75
CA THR A 112 4.18 -3.01 2.16
C THR A 112 4.12 -3.34 3.65
N GLY A 113 3.03 -2.95 4.31
CA GLY A 113 2.80 -3.24 5.72
C GLY A 113 1.48 -3.99 5.93
N GLN A 114 1.50 -5.00 6.79
CA GLN A 114 0.35 -5.89 7.02
C GLN A 114 -0.87 -5.14 7.59
N ASN A 115 -0.66 -4.38 8.66
CA ASN A 115 -1.73 -3.79 9.46
C ASN A 115 -1.28 -2.45 10.09
N ALA A 116 -2.13 -1.86 10.94
CA ALA A 116 -1.84 -0.57 11.59
C ALA A 116 -0.55 -0.59 12.43
N SER A 117 -0.25 -1.70 13.11
CA SER A 117 1.00 -1.90 13.88
C SER A 117 2.26 -1.80 13.01
N SER A 118 2.10 -2.00 11.69
CA SER A 118 3.19 -1.98 10.70
C SER A 118 3.45 -0.57 10.13
N THR A 119 2.64 0.42 10.49
CA THR A 119 2.69 1.77 9.89
C THR A 119 4.03 2.46 10.10
N ILE A 120 4.49 2.54 11.36
CA ILE A 120 5.74 3.23 11.70
C ILE A 120 6.95 2.59 10.98
N PRO A 121 7.19 1.27 11.07
CA PRO A 121 8.34 0.67 10.40
C PRO A 121 8.22 0.73 8.87
N ALA A 122 7.02 0.66 8.29
CA ALA A 122 6.85 0.83 6.84
C ALA A 122 7.20 2.25 6.38
N VAL A 123 6.74 3.29 7.09
CA VAL A 123 7.08 4.68 6.78
C VAL A 123 8.57 4.96 6.99
N GLN A 124 9.19 4.37 8.02
CA GLN A 124 10.63 4.48 8.21
C GLN A 124 11.41 3.88 7.01
N ASN A 125 11.05 2.69 6.54
CA ASN A 125 11.65 2.09 5.35
C ASN A 125 11.46 2.95 4.10
N LEU A 126 10.28 3.55 3.92
CA LEU A 126 10.03 4.50 2.84
C LEU A 126 10.98 5.71 2.91
N LEU A 127 11.15 6.31 4.09
CA LEU A 127 12.06 7.45 4.28
C LEU A 127 13.50 7.08 3.97
N PHE A 128 13.95 5.87 4.35
CA PHE A 128 15.29 5.37 3.99
C PHE A 128 15.46 5.22 2.48
N LEU A 129 14.46 4.69 1.76
CA LEU A 129 14.50 4.60 0.29
C LEU A 129 14.57 5.99 -0.36
N CYS A 130 13.80 6.96 0.14
CA CYS A 130 13.81 8.33 -0.37
C CYS A 130 15.11 9.07 -0.08
N GLY A 131 15.73 8.82 1.08
CA GLY A 131 16.99 9.48 1.50
C GLY A 131 18.26 8.88 0.90
N SER A 132 18.16 7.74 0.22
CA SER A 132 19.28 7.08 -0.46
C SER A 132 19.46 7.53 -1.92
N ARG A 133 18.74 8.58 -2.33
CA ARG A 133 18.82 9.25 -3.64
C ARG A 133 19.48 10.61 -3.49
#